data_AF-A0A4R5HZA3-F1
#
_entry.id   AF-A0A4R5HZA3-F1
#
_cell.length_a   1.000
_cell.length_b   1.000
_cell.length_c   1.000
_cell.angle_alpha   90.00
_cell.angle_beta   90.00
_cell.angle_gamma   90.00
#
_symmetry.space_group_name_H-M   'P 1'
#
loop_
_entity.id
_entity.type
_entity.pdbx_description
1 polymer ?
#
loop_
_entity_poly.entity_id
_entity_poly.type
_entity_poly.pdbx_seq_one_letter_code
_entity_poly.pdbx_strand_id
1 'polypeptide(L)'
;APSAPGTPEPPARAGSTAGPATDPVPADPGVAVAELAVAARRTADAHAAALEAAPPEYARLLASVAAAGAAHAYLLTSEGTRS
;
A
#
# COMPACT_ATOMS: atom_id res chain seq x y z
N ALA A 1 24.39 50.41 -2.44
CA ALA A 1 24.54 49.00 -2.05
C ALA A 1 23.16 48.36 -1.96
N PRO A 2 22.98 47.10 -2.36
CA PRO A 2 21.68 46.49 -2.70
C PRO A 2 21.07 45.73 -1.51
N SER A 3 19.75 45.52 -1.53
CA SER A 3 19.11 44.43 -0.78
C SER A 3 18.19 43.67 -1.74
N ALA A 4 18.61 42.48 -2.12
CA ALA A 4 17.78 41.52 -2.85
C ALA A 4 16.88 40.78 -1.85
N PRO A 5 15.60 40.50 -2.17
CA PRO A 5 14.74 39.69 -1.33
C PRO A 5 15.23 38.23 -1.34
N GLY A 6 15.32 37.64 -0.14
CA GLY A 6 15.82 36.30 0.10
C GLY A 6 15.00 35.22 -0.61
N THR A 7 15.71 34.27 -1.18
CA THR A 7 15.18 33.03 -1.76
C THR A 7 14.41 32.23 -0.70
N PRO A 8 13.18 31.76 -0.97
CA PRO A 8 12.50 30.85 -0.06
C PRO A 8 13.26 29.52 0.01
N GLU A 9 13.58 29.10 1.23
CA GLU A 9 14.19 27.81 1.54
C GLU A 9 13.21 26.68 1.18
N PRO A 10 13.63 25.63 0.46
CA PRO A 10 12.77 24.48 0.20
C PRO A 10 12.43 23.78 1.52
N PRO A 11 11.19 23.24 1.68
CA PRO A 11 10.83 22.53 2.89
C PRO A 11 11.77 21.34 3.10
N ALA A 12 12.23 21.18 4.34
CA ALA A 12 13.05 20.05 4.76
C ALA A 12 12.37 18.74 4.36
N ARG A 13 13.06 17.94 3.55
CA ARG A 13 12.62 16.61 3.13
C ARG A 13 12.47 15.76 4.40
N ALA A 14 11.22 15.50 4.80
CA ALA A 14 10.93 14.58 5.90
C ALA A 14 11.74 13.29 5.64
N GLY A 15 12.61 12.95 6.60
CA GLY A 15 13.61 11.91 6.44
C GLY A 15 12.98 10.61 5.93
N SER A 16 13.59 10.01 4.91
CA SER A 16 13.31 8.64 4.53
C SER A 16 13.57 7.76 5.73
N THR A 17 12.52 7.38 6.46
CA THR A 17 12.59 6.24 7.36
C THR A 17 13.00 5.07 6.48
N ALA A 18 14.15 4.47 6.77
CA ALA A 18 14.57 3.25 6.10
C ALA A 18 13.45 2.23 6.32
N GLY A 19 12.68 1.96 5.25
CA GLY A 19 11.58 1.01 5.29
C GLY A 19 12.11 -0.38 5.63
N PRO A 20 11.23 -1.29 6.07
CA PRO A 20 11.61 -2.69 6.22
C PRO A 20 12.28 -3.18 4.93
N ALA A 21 13.32 -4.00 5.06
CA ALA A 21 13.99 -4.59 3.91
C ALA A 21 12.93 -5.27 3.04
N THR A 22 12.76 -4.80 1.81
CA THR A 22 11.84 -5.38 0.85
C THR A 22 12.42 -6.70 0.37
N ASP A 23 11.64 -7.77 0.43
CA ASP A 23 11.99 -9.02 -0.23
C ASP A 23 12.25 -8.75 -1.73
N PRO A 24 13.24 -9.43 -2.33
CA PRO A 24 13.56 -9.24 -3.73
C PRO A 24 12.36 -9.64 -4.61
N VAL A 25 11.99 -8.76 -5.54
CA VAL A 25 10.91 -9.03 -6.49
C VAL A 25 11.35 -10.13 -7.48
N PRO A 26 10.51 -11.15 -7.74
CA PRO A 26 10.80 -12.17 -8.75
C PRO A 26 11.08 -11.56 -10.13
N ALA A 27 12.03 -12.14 -10.87
CA ALA A 27 12.35 -11.70 -12.23
C ALA A 27 11.26 -12.07 -13.25
N ASP A 28 10.51 -13.15 -12.97
CA ASP A 28 9.35 -13.51 -13.76
C ASP A 28 8.16 -12.60 -13.39
N PRO A 29 7.61 -11.84 -14.36
CA PRO A 29 6.55 -10.88 -14.08
C PRO A 29 5.25 -11.56 -13.62
N GLY A 30 4.95 -12.76 -14.11
CA GLY A 30 3.77 -13.52 -13.70
C GLY A 30 3.88 -13.97 -12.24
N VAL A 31 5.04 -14.47 -11.83
CA VAL A 31 5.32 -14.83 -10.43
C VAL A 31 5.26 -13.59 -9.53
N ALA A 32 5.84 -12.47 -9.95
CA ALA A 32 5.79 -11.22 -9.17
C ALA A 32 4.36 -10.71 -8.95
N VAL A 33 3.50 -10.77 -9.98
CA VAL A 33 2.09 -10.38 -9.87
C VAL A 33 1.30 -11.36 -9.00
N ALA A 34 1.59 -12.67 -9.11
CA ALA A 34 0.94 -13.69 -8.28
C ALA A 34 1.29 -13.51 -6.78
N GLU A 35 2.55 -13.29 -6.46
CA GLU A 35 2.99 -13.01 -5.09
C GLU A 35 2.34 -11.74 -4.54
N LEU A 36 2.27 -10.69 -5.35
CA LEU A 36 1.60 -9.44 -5.00
C LEU A 36 0.11 -9.66 -4.72
N ALA A 37 -0.58 -10.45 -5.55
CA ALA A 37 -1.99 -10.78 -5.35
C ALA A 37 -2.23 -11.52 -4.02
N VAL A 38 -1.36 -12.47 -3.69
CA VAL A 38 -1.40 -13.21 -2.40
C VAL A 38 -1.15 -12.26 -1.22
N ALA A 39 -0.14 -11.39 -1.32
CA ALA A 39 0.16 -10.42 -0.28
C ALA A 39 -0.99 -9.42 -0.05
N ALA A 40 -1.60 -8.92 -1.14
CA ALA A 40 -2.77 -8.06 -1.08
C ALA A 40 -3.96 -8.75 -0.41
N ARG A 41 -4.21 -10.03 -0.75
CA ARG A 41 -5.27 -10.82 -0.14
C ARG A 41 -5.05 -11.02 1.37
N ARG A 42 -3.83 -11.42 1.77
CA ARG A 42 -3.47 -11.57 3.19
C ARG A 42 -3.67 -10.29 3.98
N THR A 43 -3.33 -9.15 3.40
CA THR A 43 -3.49 -7.84 4.03
C THR A 43 -4.96 -7.49 4.21
N ALA A 44 -5.79 -7.72 3.18
CA ALA A 44 -7.24 -7.55 3.26
C ALA A 44 -7.88 -8.46 4.33
N ASP A 45 -7.49 -9.72 4.39
CA ASP A 45 -7.97 -10.67 5.38
C ASP A 45 -7.55 -10.26 6.80
N ALA A 46 -6.34 -9.73 6.98
CA ALA A 46 -5.89 -9.19 8.27
C ALA A 46 -6.71 -7.96 8.71
N HIS A 47 -7.06 -7.06 7.78
CA HIS A 47 -7.97 -5.95 8.08
C HIS A 47 -9.38 -6.42 8.43
N ALA A 48 -9.88 -7.46 7.76
CA ALA A 48 -11.16 -8.07 8.09
C ALA A 48 -11.15 -8.70 9.49
N ALA A 49 -10.07 -9.39 9.87
CA ALA A 49 -9.91 -9.93 11.23
C ALA A 49 -9.85 -8.83 12.29
N ALA A 50 -9.22 -7.69 12.00
CA ALA A 50 -9.16 -6.54 12.92
C ALA A 50 -10.55 -5.92 13.20
N LEU A 51 -11.56 -6.18 12.38
CA LEU A 51 -12.93 -5.71 12.61
C LEU A 51 -13.51 -6.21 13.93
N GLU A 52 -13.15 -7.42 14.35
CA GLU A 52 -13.71 -8.06 15.54
C GLU A 52 -13.41 -7.30 16.83
N ALA A 53 -12.28 -6.58 16.87
CA ALA A 53 -11.84 -5.78 18.02
C ALA A 53 -12.10 -4.27 17.85
N ALA A 54 -12.63 -3.84 16.71
CA ALA A 54 -12.75 -2.43 16.35
C ALA A 54 -14.06 -1.79 16.86
N PRO A 55 -14.03 -0.54 17.35
CA PRO A 55 -15.24 0.27 17.53
C PRO A 55 -16.00 0.44 16.21
N PRO A 56 -17.33 0.64 16.24
CA PRO A 56 -18.20 0.53 15.06
C PRO A 56 -17.85 1.49 13.90
N GLU A 57 -17.43 2.73 14.19
CA GLU A 57 -17.02 3.68 13.16
C GLU A 57 -15.69 3.27 12.51
N TYR A 58 -14.74 2.76 13.31
CA TYR A 58 -13.44 2.27 12.81
C TYR A 58 -13.60 0.96 12.04
N ALA A 59 -14.51 0.09 12.47
CA ALA A 59 -14.87 -1.13 11.76
C ALA A 59 -15.40 -0.82 10.35
N ARG A 60 -16.23 0.22 10.17
CA ARG A 60 -16.69 0.61 8.81
C ARG A 60 -15.55 1.06 7.91
N LEU A 61 -14.58 1.80 8.44
CA LEU A 61 -13.40 2.22 7.68
C LEU A 61 -12.53 1.02 7.30
N LEU A 62 -12.23 0.15 8.27
CA LEU A 62 -11.46 -1.07 8.04
C LEU A 62 -12.16 -2.00 7.05
N ALA A 63 -13.49 -2.10 7.08
CA ALA A 63 -14.25 -2.92 6.15
C ALA A 63 -14.14 -2.38 4.72
N SER A 64 -14.19 -1.06 4.53
CA SER A 64 -13.96 -0.42 3.23
C SER A 64 -12.54 -0.68 2.71
N VAL A 65 -11.53 -0.57 3.59
CA VAL A 65 -10.12 -0.84 3.25
C VAL A 65 -9.92 -2.32 2.89
N ALA A 66 -10.48 -3.24 3.68
CA ALA A 66 -10.43 -4.68 3.40
C ALA A 66 -11.11 -5.02 2.06
N ALA A 67 -12.28 -4.44 1.79
CA ALA A 67 -13.00 -4.64 0.53
C ALA A 67 -12.21 -4.11 -0.68
N ALA A 68 -11.58 -2.93 -0.57
CA ALA A 68 -10.72 -2.39 -1.61
C ALA A 68 -9.48 -3.27 -1.85
N GLY A 69 -8.86 -3.77 -0.78
CA GLY A 69 -7.73 -4.71 -0.87
C GLY A 69 -8.11 -6.05 -1.52
N ALA A 70 -9.29 -6.58 -1.18
CA ALA A 70 -9.82 -7.80 -1.79
C ALA A 70 -10.13 -7.61 -3.28
N ALA A 71 -10.70 -6.46 -3.66
CA ALA A 71 -10.93 -6.10 -5.06
C ALA A 71 -9.61 -5.98 -5.84
N HIS A 72 -8.57 -5.39 -5.24
CA HIS A 72 -7.26 -5.30 -5.85
C HIS A 72 -6.64 -6.69 -6.07
N ALA A 73 -6.68 -7.57 -5.06
CA ALA A 73 -6.20 -8.94 -5.20
C ALA A 73 -6.95 -9.73 -6.29
N TYR A 74 -8.27 -9.52 -6.40
CA TYR A 74 -9.08 -10.11 -7.46
C TYR A 74 -8.63 -9.64 -8.84
N LEU A 75 -8.45 -8.32 -9.04
CA LEU A 75 -8.01 -7.76 -10.31
C LEU A 75 -6.60 -8.24 -10.71
N LEU A 76 -5.66 -8.32 -9.76
CA LEU A 76 -4.33 -8.86 -10.03
C LEU A 76 -4.38 -10.32 -10.46
N THR A 77 -5.31 -11.09 -9.90
CA THR A 77 -5.52 -12.49 -10.27
C THR A 77 -6.22 -12.62 -11.63
N SER A 78 -7.23 -11.80 -11.91
CA SER A 78 -8.03 -11.89 -13.15
C SER A 78 -7.31 -11.31 -14.38
N GLU A 79 -6.60 -10.19 -14.23
CA GLU A 79 -5.87 -9.56 -15.34
C GLU A 79 -4.45 -10.11 -15.47
N GLY A 80 -3.82 -10.49 -14.35
CA GLY A 80 -2.51 -11.15 -14.35
C GLY A 80 -2.52 -12.54 -15.00
N THR A 81 -3.69 -13.21 -15.03
CA THR A 81 -3.87 -14.48 -15.77
C THR A 81 -4.16 -14.28 -17.26
N ARG A 82 -4.43 -13.04 -17.70
CA ARG A 82 -4.78 -12.71 -19.10
C ARG A 82 -3.61 -12.18 -19.92
N SER A 83 -2.55 -11.71 -19.25
CA SER A 83 -1.34 -11.15 -19.86
C SER A 83 -0.29 -12.22 -20.13
#